data_AF-A0A395N7I1-F1
#
_entry.id   AF-A0A395N7I1-F1
#
_cell.length_a   1.000
_cell.length_b   1.000
_cell.length_c   1.000
_cell.angle_alpha   90.00
_cell.angle_beta   90.00
_cell.angle_gamma   90.00
#
_symmetry.space_group_name_H-M   'P 1'
#
loop_
_entity.id
_entity.type
_entity.pdbx_description
1 polymer ?
#
loop_
_entity_poly.entity_id
_entity_poly.type
_entity_poly.pdbx_seq_one_letter_code
_entity_poly.pdbx_strand_id
1 'polypeptide(L)'
;STPHMGIINCDDQPILCNAWSANVGNIWAFEMLPEPAAIDIYKKRLNLTTVTTDDIVKLNEPGNKVEFTLLDSWFHPFNGKASELGLSVPFGYLLWAFNLLPNWMFMLIVSFASRSMMGNRMQQQQNRQPAAAPGGAPAAAQRK
;
A
#
# COMPACT_ATOMS: atom_id res chain seq x y z
N SER A 1 33.13 -17.10 9.72
CA SER A 1 32.75 -17.01 8.30
C SER A 1 32.38 -15.56 8.01
N THR A 2 32.80 -15.01 6.87
CA THR A 2 32.44 -13.63 6.51
C THR A 2 30.99 -13.61 6.00
N PRO A 3 30.10 -12.76 6.53
CA PRO A 3 28.72 -12.70 6.06
C PRO A 3 28.65 -12.11 4.64
N HIS A 4 27.77 -12.66 3.82
CA HIS A 4 27.40 -12.02 2.55
C HIS A 4 26.41 -10.90 2.86
N MET A 5 26.80 -9.67 2.54
CA MET A 5 26.02 -8.46 2.81
C MET A 5 25.57 -7.84 1.50
N GLY A 6 24.36 -7.28 1.51
CA GLY A 6 23.81 -6.49 0.41
C GLY A 6 23.09 -5.27 0.96
N ILE A 7 22.93 -4.25 0.12
CA ILE A 7 22.15 -3.06 0.43
C ILE A 7 20.98 -2.96 -0.55
N ILE A 8 19.82 -2.58 -0.04
CA ILE A 8 18.63 -2.31 -0.85
C ILE A 8 18.34 -0.82 -0.70
N ASN A 9 18.31 -0.10 -1.82
CA ASN A 9 17.86 1.28 -1.88
C ASN A 9 16.37 1.31 -2.23
N CYS A 10 15.53 1.73 -1.29
CA CYS A 10 14.07 1.80 -1.50
C CYS A 10 13.64 2.92 -2.44
N ASP A 11 14.49 3.91 -2.70
CA ASP A 11 14.21 4.95 -3.68
C ASP A 11 14.35 4.41 -5.12
N ASP A 12 15.37 3.57 -5.36
CA ASP A 12 15.60 2.92 -6.65
C ASP A 12 14.74 1.66 -6.84
N GLN A 13 14.37 1.00 -5.74
CA GLN A 13 13.63 -0.28 -5.72
C GLN A 13 12.36 -0.18 -4.85
N PRO A 14 11.44 0.76 -5.15
CA PRO A 14 10.27 1.01 -4.30
C PRO A 14 9.33 -0.18 -4.25
N ILE A 15 9.20 -0.93 -5.35
CA ILE A 15 8.32 -2.10 -5.43
C ILE A 15 8.84 -3.21 -4.52
N LEU A 16 10.14 -3.47 -4.53
CA LEU A 16 10.76 -4.49 -3.69
C LEU A 16 10.57 -4.16 -2.20
N CYS A 17 10.81 -2.90 -1.82
CA CYS A 17 10.62 -2.47 -0.44
C CYS A 17 9.16 -2.56 0.02
N ASN A 18 8.20 -2.17 -0.83
CA ASN A 18 6.79 -2.33 -0.50
C ASN A 18 6.37 -3.81 -0.42
N ALA A 19 6.82 -4.64 -1.37
CA ALA A 19 6.51 -6.07 -1.40
C ALA A 19 7.02 -6.81 -0.15
N TRP A 20 8.21 -6.44 0.34
CA TRP A 20 8.81 -7.05 1.53
C TRP A 20 8.45 -6.31 2.83
N SER A 21 7.67 -5.23 2.74
CA SER A 21 7.44 -4.30 3.85
C SER A 21 8.76 -3.87 4.52
N ALA A 22 9.79 -3.68 3.70
CA ALA A 22 11.11 -3.24 4.13
C ALA A 22 11.11 -1.72 4.30
N ASN A 23 11.20 -1.28 5.55
CA ASN A 23 11.31 0.12 5.92
C ASN A 23 12.78 0.52 6.12
N VAL A 24 13.06 1.81 5.96
CA VAL A 24 14.39 2.38 6.19
C VAL A 24 14.92 2.13 7.59
N GLY A 25 16.24 1.95 7.69
CA GLY A 25 16.93 1.74 8.96
C GLY A 25 16.64 0.40 9.62
N ASN A 26 16.41 -0.66 8.85
CA ASN A 26 16.36 -2.02 9.36
C ASN A 26 17.52 -2.83 8.78
N ILE A 27 18.17 -3.63 9.62
CA ILE A 27 19.09 -4.67 9.18
C ILE A 27 18.38 -6.02 9.22
N TRP A 28 18.59 -6.82 8.18
CA TRP A 28 17.95 -8.11 8.01
C TRP A 28 19.05 -9.17 7.94
N ALA A 29 18.92 -10.20 8.77
CA ALA A 29 19.77 -11.38 8.73
C ALA A 29 18.95 -12.55 8.22
N PHE A 30 19.43 -13.17 7.15
CA PHE A 30 18.79 -14.32 6.52
C PHE A 30 19.54 -15.57 6.96
N GLU A 31 18.84 -16.48 7.61
CA GLU A 31 19.36 -17.81 7.91
C GLU A 31 18.79 -18.77 6.86
N MET A 32 19.60 -19.01 5.83
CA MET A 32 19.27 -19.89 4.73
C MET A 32 19.86 -21.28 5.01
N LEU A 33 19.00 -22.20 5.43
CA LEU A 33 19.31 -23.63 5.44
C LEU A 33 19.11 -24.20 4.02
N PRO A 34 19.81 -25.30 3.66
CA PRO A 34 19.59 -25.94 2.36
C PRO A 34 18.13 -26.40 2.22
N GLU A 35 17.63 -26.43 0.98
CA GLU A 35 16.28 -26.98 0.69
C GLU A 35 16.13 -28.37 1.33
N PRO A 36 15.00 -28.69 1.99
CA PRO A 36 13.68 -28.05 1.93
C PRO A 36 13.34 -27.12 3.11
N ALA A 37 14.33 -26.70 3.90
CA ALA A 37 14.07 -25.92 5.10
C ALA A 37 13.53 -24.51 4.79
N ALA A 38 12.63 -24.02 5.65
CA ALA A 38 12.13 -22.65 5.58
C ALA A 38 13.26 -21.65 5.83
N ILE A 39 13.23 -20.51 5.12
CA ILE A 39 14.23 -19.44 5.30
C ILE A 39 13.81 -18.56 6.46
N ASP A 40 14.59 -18.54 7.54
CA ASP A 40 14.32 -17.66 8.67
C ASP A 40 14.92 -16.28 8.44
N ILE A 41 14.12 -15.24 8.68
CA ILE A 41 14.55 -13.86 8.56
C ILE A 41 14.45 -13.20 9.91
N TYR A 42 15.54 -12.60 10.33
CA TYR A 42 15.66 -11.85 11.56
C TYR A 42 15.79 -10.37 11.24
N LYS A 43 14.99 -9.52 11.88
CA LYS A 43 15.06 -8.06 11.69
C LYS A 43 15.47 -7.36 12.96
N LYS A 44 16.27 -6.31 12.81
CA LYS A 44 16.58 -5.35 13.87
C LYS A 44 16.46 -3.93 13.33
N ARG A 45 15.76 -3.07 14.07
CA ARG A 45 15.68 -1.64 13.76
C ARG A 45 16.95 -0.96 14.26
N LEU A 46 17.58 -0.19 13.38
CA LEU A 46 18.74 0.63 13.70
C LEU A 46 18.30 2.04 14.08
N ASN A 47 19.03 2.64 15.02
CA ASN A 47 18.92 4.07 15.28
C ASN A 47 19.83 4.83 14.31
N LEU A 48 19.23 5.44 13.28
CA LEU A 48 19.94 6.06 12.16
C LEU A 48 20.83 7.25 12.56
N THR A 49 20.66 7.83 13.76
CA THR A 49 21.47 8.98 14.21
C THR A 49 22.64 8.58 15.09
N THR A 50 22.65 7.37 15.65
CA THR A 50 23.65 6.94 16.65
C THR A 50 24.37 5.65 16.30
N VAL A 51 23.87 4.87 15.35
CA VAL A 51 24.50 3.60 14.95
C VAL A 51 25.84 3.85 14.28
N THR A 52 26.87 3.14 14.72
CA THR A 52 28.20 3.17 14.09
C THR A 52 28.46 1.90 13.28
N THR A 53 29.48 1.93 12.42
CA THR A 53 29.92 0.74 11.68
C THR A 53 30.33 -0.38 12.64
N ASP A 54 30.99 -0.05 13.75
CA ASP A 54 31.41 -1.03 14.76
C ASP A 54 30.20 -1.72 15.40
N ASP A 55 29.11 -0.98 15.63
CA ASP A 55 27.87 -1.56 16.17
C ASP A 55 27.24 -2.57 15.20
N ILE A 56 27.35 -2.33 13.89
CA ILE A 56 26.85 -3.25 12.86
C ILE A 56 27.73 -4.50 12.80
N VAL A 57 29.05 -4.34 12.87
CA VAL A 57 30.00 -5.49 12.86
C VAL A 57 29.78 -6.38 14.08
N LYS A 58 29.55 -5.79 15.26
CA LYS A 58 29.23 -6.54 16.49
C LYS A 58 27.98 -7.41 16.37
N LEU A 59 27.04 -7.10 15.46
CA LEU A 59 25.85 -7.95 15.24
C LEU A 59 26.19 -9.34 14.70
N ASN A 60 27.37 -9.52 14.11
CA ASN A 60 27.83 -10.84 13.67
C ASN A 60 28.36 -11.69 14.83
N GLU A 61 28.72 -11.07 15.95
CA GLU A 61 29.31 -11.77 17.09
C GLU A 61 28.28 -12.69 17.78
N PRO A 62 28.71 -13.88 18.21
CA PRO A 62 27.83 -14.82 18.92
C PRO A 62 27.30 -14.18 20.22
N GLY A 63 25.98 -14.13 20.38
CA GLY A 63 25.30 -13.54 21.53
C GLY A 63 24.56 -12.22 21.25
N ASN A 64 24.89 -11.50 20.17
CA ASN A 64 24.19 -10.25 19.82
C ASN A 64 22.91 -10.45 18.98
N LYS A 65 22.60 -11.70 18.62
CA LYS A 65 21.38 -12.07 17.88
C LYS A 65 20.10 -11.98 18.73
N VAL A 66 20.20 -11.85 20.06
CA VAL A 66 19.05 -11.82 20.98
C VAL A 66 18.13 -10.62 20.72
N GLU A 67 18.68 -9.52 20.19
CA GLU A 67 17.93 -8.32 19.87
C GLU A 67 17.19 -8.39 18.53
N PHE A 68 17.43 -9.42 17.73
CA PHE A 68 16.71 -9.60 16.48
C PHE A 68 15.37 -10.29 16.73
N THR A 69 14.34 -9.79 16.06
CA THR A 69 13.04 -10.44 16.05
C THR A 69 12.91 -11.31 14.81
N LEU A 70 12.44 -12.55 15.00
CA LEU A 70 12.06 -13.40 13.87
C LEU A 70 10.90 -12.73 13.15
N LEU A 71 11.07 -12.55 11.84
CA LEU A 71 10.00 -12.15 10.96
C LEU A 71 9.14 -13.38 10.70
N ASP A 72 7.98 -13.42 11.34
CA ASP A 72 6.90 -14.31 10.94
C ASP A 72 5.69 -13.46 10.58
N SER A 73 5.38 -13.38 9.28
CA SER A 73 4.26 -12.58 8.81
C SER A 73 3.71 -13.08 7.48
N TRP A 74 2.47 -12.71 7.17
CA TRP A 74 1.82 -13.05 5.89
C TRP A 74 2.59 -12.56 4.66
N PHE A 75 3.29 -11.43 4.79
CA PHE A 75 4.14 -10.81 3.78
C PHE A 75 5.63 -11.22 3.91
N HIS A 76 5.89 -12.36 4.58
CA HIS A 76 7.24 -12.91 4.61
C HIS A 76 7.70 -13.22 3.17
N PRO A 77 8.86 -12.73 2.73
CA PRO A 77 9.23 -12.72 1.32
C PRO A 77 9.44 -14.11 0.71
N PHE A 78 9.81 -15.11 1.52
CA PHE A 78 9.98 -16.49 1.06
C PHE A 78 8.83 -17.40 1.50
N ASN A 79 8.65 -17.57 2.81
CA ASN A 79 7.67 -18.50 3.38
C ASN A 79 6.25 -17.93 3.58
N GLY A 80 6.02 -16.65 3.27
CA GLY A 80 4.74 -16.00 3.53
C GLY A 80 3.68 -16.43 2.51
N LYS A 81 2.42 -16.48 2.94
CA LYS A 81 1.29 -16.82 2.05
C LYS A 81 1.13 -15.85 0.88
N ALA A 82 1.48 -14.58 1.06
CA ALA A 82 1.49 -13.63 -0.05
C ALA A 82 2.53 -14.01 -1.12
N SER A 83 3.69 -14.52 -0.73
CA SER A 83 4.75 -14.93 -1.66
C SER A 83 4.44 -16.27 -2.32
N GLU A 84 3.89 -17.25 -1.59
CA GLU A 84 3.43 -18.53 -2.13
C GLU A 84 2.37 -18.33 -3.23
N LEU A 85 1.48 -17.36 -3.05
CA LEU A 85 0.43 -17.02 -4.02
C LEU A 85 0.89 -16.02 -5.10
N GLY A 86 2.14 -15.57 -5.08
CA GLY A 86 2.66 -14.56 -6.03
C GLY A 86 2.04 -13.16 -5.88
N LEU A 87 1.38 -12.87 -4.75
CA LEU A 87 0.70 -11.61 -4.47
C LEU A 87 1.63 -10.50 -3.94
N SER A 88 2.83 -10.86 -3.48
CA SER A 88 3.78 -9.90 -2.90
C SER A 88 4.17 -8.77 -3.87
N VAL A 89 4.43 -9.09 -5.14
CA VAL A 89 4.80 -8.08 -6.16
C VAL A 89 3.62 -7.20 -6.55
N PRO A 90 2.42 -7.74 -6.90
CA PRO A 90 1.22 -6.92 -7.11
C PRO A 90 0.88 -6.00 -5.93
N PHE A 91 1.00 -6.52 -4.71
CA PHE A 91 0.79 -5.73 -3.50
C PHE A 91 1.81 -4.59 -3.37
N GLY A 92 3.08 -4.85 -3.71
CA GLY A 92 4.12 -3.83 -3.78
C GLY A 92 3.78 -2.68 -4.73
N TYR A 93 3.27 -2.99 -5.93
CA TYR A 93 2.78 -1.98 -6.88
C TYR A 93 1.57 -1.21 -6.38
N LEU A 94 0.64 -1.88 -5.69
CA LEU A 94 -0.51 -1.23 -5.10
C LEU A 94 -0.05 -0.19 -4.07
N LEU A 95 0.77 -0.57 -3.09
CA LEU A 95 1.26 0.36 -2.07
C LEU A 95 2.08 1.51 -2.66
N TRP A 96 2.92 1.23 -3.65
CA TRP A 96 3.67 2.26 -4.37
C TRP A 96 2.73 3.27 -5.05
N ALA A 97 1.70 2.79 -5.75
CA ALA A 97 0.73 3.67 -6.40
C ALA A 97 -0.03 4.53 -5.37
N PHE A 98 -0.43 3.95 -4.24
CA PHE A 98 -1.07 4.72 -3.16
C PHE A 98 -0.15 5.77 -2.53
N ASN A 99 1.14 5.48 -2.39
CA ASN A 99 2.12 6.46 -1.89
C ASN A 99 2.36 7.62 -2.88
N LEU A 100 2.19 7.38 -4.18
CA LEU A 100 2.27 8.44 -5.19
C LEU A 100 1.05 9.36 -5.19
N LEU A 101 -0.11 8.91 -4.67
CA LEU A 101 -1.35 9.67 -4.67
C LEU A 101 -1.30 10.79 -3.61
N PRO A 102 -1.26 12.07 -4.01
CA PRO A 102 -1.37 13.18 -3.08
C PRO A 102 -2.79 13.27 -2.49
N ASN A 103 -2.92 13.86 -1.30
CA ASN A 103 -4.22 14.06 -0.64
C ASN A 103 -5.27 14.77 -1.52
N TRP A 104 -4.85 15.74 -2.34
CA TRP A 104 -5.76 16.44 -3.25
C TRP A 104 -6.32 15.54 -4.36
N MET A 105 -5.58 14.51 -4.75
CA MET A 105 -5.98 13.61 -5.84
C MET A 105 -7.13 12.69 -5.41
N PHE A 106 -7.16 12.25 -4.16
CA PHE A 106 -8.32 11.55 -3.59
C PHE A 106 -9.59 12.39 -3.65
N MET A 107 -9.48 13.70 -3.35
CA MET A 107 -10.63 14.62 -3.44
C MET A 107 -11.15 14.72 -4.87
N LEU A 108 -10.27 14.73 -5.87
CA LEU A 108 -10.67 14.71 -7.28
C LEU A 108 -11.33 13.39 -7.67
N ILE A 109 -10.76 12.26 -7.28
CA ILE A 109 -11.33 10.93 -7.57
C ILE A 109 -12.75 10.84 -7.02
N VAL A 110 -12.97 11.22 -5.76
CA VAL A 110 -14.29 11.22 -5.13
C VAL A 110 -15.23 12.21 -5.82
N SER A 111 -14.74 13.40 -6.20
CA SER A 111 -15.54 14.41 -6.88
C SER A 111 -16.03 13.93 -8.25
N PHE A 112 -15.16 13.32 -9.06
CA PHE A 112 -15.54 12.78 -10.36
C PHE A 112 -16.43 11.54 -10.25
N ALA A 113 -16.15 10.62 -9.31
CA ALA A 113 -16.99 9.46 -9.06
C ALA A 113 -18.42 9.87 -8.63
N SER A 114 -18.53 10.84 -7.72
CA SER A 114 -19.81 11.39 -7.28
C SER A 114 -20.58 12.06 -8.43
N ARG A 115 -19.89 12.87 -9.25
CA ARG A 115 -20.49 13.48 -10.45
C ARG A 115 -20.94 12.44 -11.48
N SER A 116 -20.19 11.35 -11.67
CA SER A 116 -20.57 10.25 -12.57
C SER A 116 -21.84 9.54 -12.09
N MET A 117 -21.93 9.22 -10.80
CA MET A 117 -23.10 8.56 -10.22
C MET A 117 -24.35 9.47 -10.22
N MET A 118 -24.19 10.76 -9.91
CA MET A 118 -25.30 11.73 -9.98
C MET A 118 -25.70 12.04 -11.42
N GLY A 119 -24.76 12.10 -12.35
CA GLY A 119 -25.02 12.25 -13.78
C GLY A 119 -25.89 11.13 -14.34
N ASN A 120 -25.58 9.87 -14.00
CA ASN A 120 -26.42 8.73 -14.39
C ASN A 120 -27.83 8.78 -13.78
N ARG A 121 -27.98 9.24 -12.53
CA ARG A 121 -29.30 9.41 -11.91
C ARG A 121 -30.09 10.56 -12.52
N MET A 122 -29.44 11.68 -12.83
CA MET A 122 -30.08 12.81 -13.51
C MET A 122 -30.49 12.49 -14.94
N GLN A 123 -29.70 11.71 -15.69
CA GLN A 123 -30.09 11.23 -17.02
C GLN A 123 -31.32 10.30 -16.94
N GLN A 124 -31.44 9.50 -15.88
CA GLN A 124 -32.61 8.67 -15.61
C GLN A 124 -33.85 9.49 -15.18
N GLN A 125 -33.65 10.61 -14.51
CA GLN A 125 -34.72 11.56 -14.15
C GLN A 125 -35.13 12.46 -15.33
N GLN A 126 -34.20 12.79 -16.23
CA GLN A 126 -34.49 13.56 -17.44
C GLN A 126 -35.17 12.72 -18.52
N ASN A 127 -34.95 11.40 -18.55
CA ASN A 127 -35.75 10.47 -19.34
C ASN A 127 -37.13 10.18 -18.72
N ARG A 128 -37.36 10.64 -17.47
CA ARG A 128 -38.68 10.85 -16.87
C ARG A 128 -39.00 12.35 -16.90
N GLN A 129 -39.04 12.94 -18.09
CA GLN A 129 -39.69 14.25 -18.23
C GLN A 129 -41.07 14.17 -17.55
N PRO A 130 -41.43 15.09 -16.63
CA PRO A 130 -42.83 15.25 -16.29
C PRO A 130 -43.54 15.61 -17.59
N ALA A 131 -44.51 14.79 -18.00
CA ALA A 131 -45.39 15.11 -19.10
C ALA A 131 -45.89 16.54 -18.90
N ALA A 132 -45.71 17.38 -19.93
CA ALA A 132 -46.15 18.77 -19.92
C ALA A 132 -47.58 18.85 -19.37
N ALA A 133 -47.78 19.63 -18.32
CA ALA A 133 -49.12 19.93 -17.83
C ALA A 133 -49.92 20.58 -18.98
N PRO A 134 -51.11 20.07 -19.34
CA PRO A 134 -51.89 20.64 -20.42
C PRO A 134 -52.31 22.07 -20.06
N GLY A 135 -52.27 22.92 -21.08
CA GLY A 135 -52.45 24.36 -21.02
C GLY A 135 -53.78 24.83 -20.42
N GLY A 136 -53.77 26.12 -20.09
CA GLY A 136 -54.75 26.77 -19.24
C GLY A 136 -56.19 26.83 -19.73
N ALA A 137 -57.05 27.23 -18.78
CA ALA A 137 -58.37 27.78 -19.04
C ALA A 137 -58.41 29.23 -18.53
N PRO A 138 -58.95 30.19 -19.29
CA PRO A 138 -59.04 31.58 -18.83
C PRO A 138 -60.14 31.69 -17.78
N ALA A 139 -59.82 32.27 -16.62
CA ALA A 139 -60.81 32.59 -15.60
C ALA A 139 -61.61 33.83 -16.02
N ALA A 140 -62.92 33.67 -16.15
CA ALA A 140 -63.86 34.71 -16.52
C ALA A 140 -63.89 35.85 -15.46
N ALA A 141 -63.84 37.09 -15.95
CA ALA A 141 -63.94 38.30 -15.15
C ALA A 141 -65.36 38.46 -14.56
N GLN A 142 -65.48 38.49 -13.23
CA GLN A 142 -66.68 38.98 -12.55
C GLN A 142 -66.57 40.49 -12.30
N ARG A 143 -67.51 41.24 -12.87
CA ARG A 143 -67.76 42.66 -12.61
C ARG A 143 -68.48 42.84 -11.25
N LYS A 144 -68.11 43.90 -10.54
CA LYS A 144 -69.01 44.65 -9.65
C LYS A 144 -68.92 46.12 -10.04
#